data_AF-A0A1F4FVJ3-F1
#
_entry.id   AF-A0A1F4FVJ3-F1
#
_cell.length_a   1.000
_cell.length_b   1.000
_cell.length_c   1.000
_cell.angle_alpha   90.00
_cell.angle_beta   90.00
_cell.angle_gamma   90.00
#
_symmetry.space_group_name_H-M   'P 1'
#
loop_
_entity.id
_entity.type
_entity.pdbx_description
1 polymer ?
#
loop_
_entity_poly.entity_id
_entity_poly.type
_entity_poly.pdbx_seq_one_letter_code
_entity_poly.pdbx_strand_id
1 'polypeptide(L)'
;MVRGRVIRALFAAALAAPLIAFACEIPGMKIHWIADYCMAQLETDDEIPASACIAKELALAFPGDCAAKRHYKRAMCQLSVSRGTTKDSVERCVADPGFVGRTVRNGGVGG
;
A
#
# COMPACT_ATOMS: atom_id res chain seq x y z
N MET A 1 -24.86 69.09 0.97
CA MET A 1 -25.25 67.66 0.89
C MET A 1 -24.17 66.90 0.12
N VAL A 2 -23.33 66.10 0.79
CA VAL A 2 -22.42 65.15 0.13
C VAL A 2 -22.43 63.85 0.94
N ARG A 3 -23.03 62.79 0.40
CA ARG A 3 -23.08 61.44 0.98
C ARG A 3 -21.84 60.67 0.53
N GLY A 4 -20.84 60.52 1.40
CA GLY A 4 -19.68 59.65 1.17
C GLY A 4 -20.04 58.18 1.40
N ARG A 5 -19.98 57.37 0.33
CA ARG A 5 -20.23 55.92 0.38
C ARG A 5 -18.97 55.21 0.88
N VAL A 6 -19.07 54.50 2.01
CA VAL A 6 -18.03 53.60 2.52
C VAL A 6 -18.11 52.28 1.74
N ILE A 7 -17.15 52.03 0.86
CA ILE A 7 -17.01 50.74 0.15
C ILE A 7 -16.27 49.79 1.09
N ARG A 8 -17.02 48.90 1.77
CA ARG A 8 -16.44 47.76 2.49
C ARG A 8 -16.02 46.70 1.48
N ALA A 9 -14.72 46.61 1.20
CA ALA A 9 -14.14 45.50 0.47
C ALA A 9 -14.22 44.23 1.35
N LEU A 10 -15.12 43.32 0.99
CA LEU A 10 -15.16 41.96 1.53
C LEU A 10 -14.01 41.16 0.89
N PHE A 11 -12.89 41.06 1.62
CA PHE A 11 -11.85 40.09 1.32
C PHE A 11 -12.40 38.68 1.56
N ALA A 12 -12.74 37.97 0.48
CA ALA A 12 -13.04 36.55 0.54
C ALA A 12 -11.72 35.78 0.76
N ALA A 13 -11.45 35.39 2.00
CA ALA A 13 -10.36 34.48 2.33
C ALA A 13 -10.75 33.08 1.85
N ALA A 14 -10.19 32.65 0.71
CA ALA A 14 -10.28 31.27 0.27
C ALA A 14 -9.46 30.38 1.22
N LEU A 15 -10.15 29.64 2.09
CA LEU A 15 -9.57 28.58 2.92
C LEU A 15 -9.11 27.44 2.00
N ALA A 16 -7.84 27.45 1.62
CA ALA A 16 -7.19 26.31 0.99
C ALA A 16 -7.05 25.20 2.06
N ALA A 17 -7.99 24.24 2.07
CA ALA A 17 -7.88 23.06 2.90
C ALA A 17 -6.72 22.20 2.39
N PRO A 18 -5.76 21.78 3.25
CA PRO A 18 -4.71 20.87 2.84
C PRO A 18 -5.35 19.52 2.51
N LEU A 19 -5.19 19.08 1.26
CA LEU A 19 -5.42 17.68 0.89
C LEU A 19 -4.35 16.85 1.59
N ILE A 20 -4.67 16.34 2.79
CA ILE A 20 -3.85 15.35 3.47
C ILE A 20 -3.91 14.09 2.60
N ALA A 21 -2.97 13.96 1.67
CA ALA A 21 -2.67 12.70 1.04
C ALA A 21 -2.18 11.78 2.16
N PHE A 22 -3.08 10.92 2.66
CA PHE A 22 -2.72 9.85 3.59
C PHE A 22 -1.71 8.95 2.87
N ALA A 23 -0.41 9.21 3.10
CA ALA A 23 0.64 8.33 2.65
C ALA A 23 0.39 6.94 3.24
N CYS A 24 0.40 5.91 2.39
CA CYS A 24 0.16 4.56 2.85
C CYS A 24 1.28 4.13 3.80
N GLU A 25 0.94 3.71 5.00
CA GLU A 25 1.89 3.21 6.02
C GLU A 25 2.71 2.00 5.54
N ILE A 26 2.22 1.28 4.53
CA ILE A 26 2.89 0.12 3.95
C ILE A 26 3.87 0.59 2.86
N PRO A 27 5.18 0.40 3.07
CA PRO A 27 6.21 0.84 2.13
C PRO A 27 6.16 0.04 0.82
N GLY A 28 6.80 0.57 -0.22
CA GLY A 28 6.91 -0.09 -1.52
C GLY A 28 5.71 0.08 -2.45
N MET A 29 5.87 -0.47 -3.66
CA MET A 29 4.88 -0.43 -4.74
C MET A 29 3.92 -1.61 -4.66
N LYS A 30 2.66 -1.41 -5.08
CA LYS A 30 1.64 -2.47 -5.12
C LYS A 30 2.11 -3.73 -5.87
N ILE A 31 2.78 -3.55 -7.01
CA ILE A 31 3.26 -4.65 -7.85
C ILE A 31 4.23 -5.58 -7.11
N HIS A 32 5.13 -5.04 -6.27
CA HIS A 32 6.06 -5.86 -5.49
C HIS A 32 5.31 -6.69 -4.44
N TRP A 33 4.32 -6.11 -3.74
CA TRP A 33 3.49 -6.87 -2.80
C TRP A 33 2.72 -8.02 -3.46
N ILE A 34 2.25 -7.81 -4.70
CA ILE A 34 1.61 -8.86 -5.51
C ILE A 34 2.61 -9.96 -5.86
N ALA A 35 3.79 -9.59 -6.36
CA ALA A 35 4.84 -10.52 -6.75
C ALA A 35 5.26 -11.40 -5.57
N ASP A 36 5.56 -10.79 -4.42
CA ASP A 36 5.92 -11.50 -3.20
C ASP A 36 4.84 -12.46 -2.73
N TYR A 37 3.57 -12.05 -2.80
CA TYR A 37 2.44 -12.91 -2.45
C TYR A 37 2.37 -14.14 -3.36
N CYS A 38 2.51 -13.96 -4.68
CA CYS A 38 2.48 -15.06 -5.64
C CYS A 38 3.67 -16.01 -5.48
N MET A 39 4.88 -15.46 -5.35
CA MET A 39 6.09 -16.23 -5.07
C MET A 39 6.01 -16.97 -3.74
N ALA A 40 5.46 -16.33 -2.70
CA ALA A 40 5.22 -16.99 -1.42
C ALA A 40 4.22 -18.14 -1.56
N GLN A 41 3.09 -17.94 -2.23
CA GLN A 41 2.10 -19.00 -2.43
C GLN A 41 2.67 -20.22 -3.16
N LEU A 42 3.45 -19.99 -4.22
CA LEU A 42 4.04 -21.03 -5.05
C LEU A 42 5.36 -21.60 -4.51
N GLU A 43 5.88 -21.02 -3.43
CA GLU A 43 7.17 -21.40 -2.82
C GLU A 43 8.36 -21.33 -3.80
N THR A 44 8.35 -20.29 -4.63
CA THR A 44 9.39 -19.99 -5.62
C THR A 44 9.98 -18.61 -5.35
N ASP A 45 11.23 -18.41 -5.74
CA ASP A 45 11.91 -17.12 -5.81
C ASP A 45 12.02 -16.58 -7.25
N ASP A 46 11.53 -17.33 -8.24
CA ASP A 46 11.48 -16.93 -9.63
C ASP A 46 10.13 -16.28 -9.99
N GLU A 47 10.19 -15.15 -10.68
CA GLU A 47 8.98 -14.47 -11.15
C GLU A 47 8.32 -15.20 -12.34
N ILE A 48 9.08 -15.97 -13.11
CA ILE A 48 8.58 -16.68 -14.30
C ILE A 48 7.49 -17.71 -13.93
N PRO A 49 7.71 -18.65 -12.98
CA PRO A 49 6.66 -19.53 -12.48
C PRO A 49 5.50 -18.76 -11.82
N ALA A 50 5.77 -17.60 -11.23
CA ALA A 50 4.76 -16.76 -10.58
C ALA A 50 3.93 -15.90 -11.55
N SER A 51 4.35 -15.76 -12.82
CA SER A 51 3.77 -14.83 -13.80
C SER A 51 2.26 -14.95 -13.97
N ALA A 52 1.73 -16.19 -14.03
CA ALA A 52 0.29 -16.42 -14.16
C ALA A 52 -0.49 -15.95 -12.92
N CYS A 53 0.07 -16.15 -11.72
CA CYS A 53 -0.50 -15.61 -10.49
C CYS A 53 -0.43 -14.08 -10.49
N ILE A 54 0.72 -13.49 -10.84
CA ILE A 54 0.92 -12.03 -10.86
C ILE A 54 -0.07 -11.37 -11.81
N ALA A 55 -0.25 -11.90 -13.02
CA ALA A 55 -1.21 -11.39 -14.00
C ALA A 55 -2.65 -11.44 -13.47
N LYS A 56 -3.02 -12.53 -12.82
CA LYS A 56 -4.35 -12.68 -12.19
C LYS A 56 -4.56 -11.66 -11.07
N GLU A 57 -3.60 -11.50 -10.18
CA GLU A 57 -3.67 -10.58 -9.05
C GLU A 57 -3.66 -9.10 -9.49
N LEU A 58 -2.93 -8.76 -10.56
CA LEU A 58 -2.95 -7.42 -11.16
C LEU A 58 -4.30 -7.02 -11.75
N ALA A 59 -5.10 -8.00 -12.19
CA ALA A 59 -6.44 -7.75 -12.71
C ALA A 59 -7.47 -7.45 -11.61
N LEU A 60 -7.13 -7.64 -10.33
CA LEU A 60 -8.03 -7.36 -9.22
C LEU A 60 -8.18 -5.84 -9.00
N ALA A 61 -9.44 -5.39 -8.93
CA ALA A 61 -9.77 -4.02 -8.64
C ALA A 61 -9.70 -3.74 -7.13
N PHE A 62 -8.96 -2.70 -6.75
CA PHE A 62 -8.92 -2.18 -5.38
C PHE A 62 -9.33 -0.70 -5.38
N PRO A 63 -9.94 -0.20 -4.29
CA PRO A 63 -10.27 1.23 -4.14
C PRO A 63 -9.06 2.17 -4.21
N GLY A 64 -7.85 1.63 -4.14
CA GLY A 64 -6.59 2.34 -4.32
C GLY A 64 -5.39 1.47 -3.93
N ASP A 65 -4.19 1.95 -4.24
CA ASP A 65 -2.95 1.19 -4.01
C ASP A 65 -2.74 0.84 -2.54
N CYS A 66 -3.14 1.70 -1.61
CA CYS A 66 -2.97 1.39 -0.19
C CYS A 66 -3.91 0.26 0.28
N ALA A 67 -5.12 0.17 -0.28
CA ALA A 67 -6.02 -0.93 0.00
C ALA A 67 -5.45 -2.26 -0.52
N ALA A 68 -4.87 -2.26 -1.72
CA ALA A 68 -4.17 -3.42 -2.28
C ALA A 68 -2.97 -3.83 -1.41
N LYS A 69 -2.11 -2.88 -1.03
CA LYS A 69 -0.95 -3.15 -0.16
C LYS A 69 -1.37 -3.75 1.19
N ARG A 70 -2.43 -3.22 1.83
CA ARG A 70 -2.98 -3.79 3.08
C ARG A 70 -3.49 -5.20 2.89
N HIS A 71 -4.19 -5.46 1.79
CA HIS A 71 -4.68 -6.79 1.45
C HIS A 71 -3.53 -7.80 1.37
N TYR A 72 -2.50 -7.52 0.56
CA TYR A 72 -1.38 -8.44 0.37
C TYR A 72 -0.49 -8.57 1.60
N LYS A 73 -0.28 -7.49 2.39
CA LYS A 73 0.42 -7.60 3.68
C LYS A 73 -0.29 -8.58 4.62
N ARG A 74 -1.62 -8.46 4.74
CA ARG A 74 -2.41 -9.38 5.56
C ARG A 74 -2.36 -10.82 5.04
N ALA A 75 -2.48 -11.01 3.72
CA ALA A 75 -2.42 -12.34 3.10
C ALA A 75 -1.06 -13.02 3.33
N MET A 76 0.05 -12.28 3.18
CA MET A 76 1.39 -12.80 3.46
C MET A 76 1.62 -13.08 4.95
N CYS A 77 1.08 -12.26 5.84
CA CYS A 77 1.08 -12.57 7.27
C CYS A 77 0.32 -13.86 7.58
N GLN A 78 -0.84 -14.08 6.95
CA GLN A 78 -1.60 -15.34 7.09
C GLN A 78 -0.76 -16.54 6.61
N LEU A 79 -0.10 -16.44 5.45
CA LEU A 79 0.79 -17.48 4.93
C LEU A 79 1.97 -17.74 5.87
N SER A 80 2.57 -16.69 6.43
CA SER A 80 3.73 -16.81 7.32
C SER A 80 3.37 -17.50 8.62
N VAL A 81 2.19 -17.20 9.18
CA VAL A 81 1.66 -17.83 10.40
C VAL A 81 1.27 -19.28 10.11
N SER A 82 0.54 -19.55 9.02
CA SER A 82 0.07 -20.90 8.71
C SER A 82 1.20 -21.88 8.42
N ARG A 83 2.32 -21.40 7.88
CA ARG A 83 3.54 -22.19 7.63
C ARG A 83 4.50 -22.23 8.82
N GLY A 84 4.20 -21.53 9.91
CA GLY A 84 5.06 -21.45 11.10
C GLY A 84 6.37 -20.67 10.89
N THR A 85 6.47 -19.87 9.82
CA THR A 85 7.63 -19.00 9.53
C THR A 85 7.75 -17.87 10.55
N THR A 86 6.61 -17.39 11.07
CA THR A 86 6.55 -16.52 12.24
C THR A 86 5.76 -17.20 13.36
N LYS A 87 6.14 -16.94 14.62
CA LYS A 87 5.44 -17.44 15.82
C LYS A 87 4.37 -16.47 16.33
N ASP A 88 4.24 -15.31 15.69
CA ASP A 88 3.29 -14.27 16.07
C ASP A 88 1.91 -14.48 15.45
N SER A 89 0.92 -13.70 15.90
CA SER A 89 -0.39 -13.66 15.27
C SER A 89 -0.36 -12.85 13.97
N VAL A 90 -1.37 -13.04 13.13
CA VAL A 90 -1.56 -12.24 11.90
C VAL A 90 -1.61 -10.75 12.22
N GLU A 91 -2.27 -10.36 13.30
CA GLU A 91 -2.43 -8.98 13.73
C GLU A 91 -1.09 -8.35 14.10
N ARG A 92 -0.24 -9.08 14.84
CA ARG A 92 1.11 -8.62 15.17
C ARG A 92 1.99 -8.49 13.93
N CYS A 93 1.91 -9.47 13.03
CA CYS A 93 2.63 -9.43 11.76
C CYS A 93 2.20 -8.24 10.88
N VAL A 94 0.90 -7.94 10.81
CA VAL A 94 0.39 -6.79 10.04
C VAL A 94 0.82 -5.46 10.67
N ALA A 95 0.87 -5.39 12.00
CA ALA A 95 1.33 -4.20 12.73
C ALA A 95 2.85 -3.99 12.65
N ASP A 96 3.63 -5.03 12.35
CA ASP A 96 5.08 -4.93 12.21
C ASP A 96 5.44 -4.12 10.95
N PRO A 97 6.04 -2.91 11.08
CA PRO A 97 6.47 -2.13 9.93
C PRO A 97 7.66 -2.77 9.20
N GLY A 98 8.42 -3.64 9.87
CA GLY A 98 9.54 -4.40 9.30
C GLY A 98 9.09 -5.66 8.57
N PHE A 99 7.83 -6.08 8.71
CA PHE A 99 7.31 -7.19 7.92
C PHE A 99 7.20 -6.78 6.45
N VAL A 100 8.02 -7.44 5.65
CA VAL A 100 8.04 -7.35 4.20
C VAL A 100 8.04 -8.75 3.64
N GLY A 101 7.47 -8.93 2.44
CA GLY A 101 7.60 -10.21 1.74
C GLY A 101 9.08 -10.53 1.47
N ARG A 102 9.38 -11.81 1.26
CA ARG A 102 10.78 -12.27 1.08
C ARG A 102 11.49 -11.54 -0.06
N THR A 103 10.77 -11.09 -1.09
CA THR A 103 11.35 -10.41 -2.25
C THR A 103 11.52 -8.91 -2.01
N VAL A 104 10.66 -8.27 -1.21
CA VAL A 104 10.78 -6.84 -0.84
C VAL A 104 11.97 -6.55 0.08
N ARG A 105 12.45 -7.56 0.85
CA ARG A 105 13.53 -7.38 1.84
C ARG A 105 14.87 -6.94 1.25
N ASN A 106 15.08 -7.09 -0.07
CA ASN A 106 16.28 -6.66 -0.80
C ASN A 106 16.04 -5.67 -1.95
N GLY A 107 14.91 -4.95 -1.96
CA GLY A 107 14.73 -3.81 -2.87
C GLY A 107 14.44 -4.13 -4.34
N GLY A 108 14.02 -5.35 -4.68
CA GLY A 108 13.72 -5.75 -6.06
C GLY A 108 15.00 -5.91 -6.90
N VAL A 109 15.31 -7.13 -7.32
CA VAL A 109 16.45 -7.40 -8.21
C VAL A 109 16.07 -7.04 -9.65
N GLY A 110 16.10 -5.74 -9.95
CA GLY A 110 16.26 -5.24 -11.32
C GLY A 110 17.70 -4.78 -11.50
N GLY A 111 18.57 -5.71 -11.91
CA GLY A 111 19.89 -5.40 -12.47
C GLY A 111 19.83 -5.42 -13.98
#